data_AF-A0A1D8NM05-F1
#
_entry.id   AF-A0A1D8NM05-F1
#
_cell.length_a   1.000
_cell.length_b   1.000
_cell.length_c   1.000
_cell.angle_alpha   90.00
_cell.angle_beta   90.00
_cell.angle_gamma   90.00
#
_symmetry.space_group_name_H-M   'P 1'
#
loop_
_entity.id
_entity.type
_entity.pdbx_description
1 polymer ?
#
loop_
_entity_poly.entity_id
_entity_poly.type
_entity_poly.pdbx_seq_one_letter_code
_entity_poly.pdbx_strand_id
1 'polypeptide(L)'
;MPRARDLNIPLDGTPGPNNAITDVPGVEVGYTTLTSGGAKTGVTAILPRGKTGVGKACTAATFSFNGNGELTGRSMIDEAGVLALPILITNSHSVGAVHRACDLWVAKHFPKVAAQWMLPVVGETWDGYLNEINGDHVKEDHVFDALNTASSGPLQEGNVGGGTGMNCYSFKGGSGTSSRNVQFGTKSYTVGCLLQANFGRRNEFKVAGRPLGKDSKAPNPMGTTDWFEREAEGLPKVPEGSGSIIVVIATDAPLLPGQLQALCRRVPLGLARTGTSGGHFSGDIFVAFSTAESAASIASKMPYGPAKDEDIQTIQFVPWGHIDMFYEAVVQCVEEAVLNAMVAAEDMEGRDGHKSFALPHGEVREAFCT
;
A
#
# COMPACT_ATOMS: atom_id res chain seq x y z
N MET A 1 2.19 7.10 -19.22
CA MET A 1 3.42 6.64 -18.55
C MET A 1 3.50 5.14 -18.73
N PRO A 2 4.64 4.58 -19.17
CA PRO A 2 4.80 3.12 -19.25
C PRO A 2 4.71 2.50 -17.84
N ARG A 3 4.22 1.27 -17.76
CA ARG A 3 4.24 0.39 -16.59
C ARG A 3 5.27 -0.73 -16.80
N ALA A 4 5.50 -1.58 -15.80
CA ALA A 4 6.50 -2.63 -15.87
C ALA A 4 6.34 -3.55 -17.09
N ARG A 5 5.11 -3.95 -17.41
CA ARG A 5 4.80 -4.78 -18.59
C ARG A 5 5.11 -4.08 -19.92
N ASP A 6 4.98 -2.75 -19.99
CA ASP A 6 5.29 -1.95 -21.20
C ASP A 6 6.81 -1.84 -21.45
N LEU A 7 7.63 -2.26 -20.49
CA LEU A 7 9.08 -2.41 -20.61
C LEU A 7 9.49 -3.84 -20.99
N ASN A 8 8.54 -4.70 -21.38
CA ASN A 8 8.74 -6.12 -21.72
C ASN A 8 9.24 -6.98 -20.55
N ILE A 9 9.00 -6.56 -19.30
CA ILE A 9 9.32 -7.39 -18.13
C ILE A 9 8.37 -8.61 -18.13
N PRO A 10 8.88 -9.85 -18.12
CA PRO A 10 8.04 -11.06 -18.12
C PRO A 10 7.46 -11.28 -16.72
N LEU A 11 6.21 -10.86 -16.51
CA LEU A 11 5.51 -11.00 -15.23
C LEU A 11 4.39 -12.03 -15.34
N ASP A 12 4.37 -12.96 -14.38
CA ASP A 12 3.41 -14.07 -14.32
C ASP A 12 1.97 -13.59 -14.06
N GLY A 13 1.01 -14.45 -14.39
CA GLY A 13 -0.42 -14.28 -14.11
C GLY A 13 -1.13 -13.31 -15.06
N THR A 14 -2.47 -13.36 -15.02
CA THR A 14 -3.33 -12.51 -15.86
C THR A 14 -3.92 -11.39 -15.03
N PRO A 15 -3.60 -10.11 -15.32
CA PRO A 15 -4.17 -8.99 -14.58
C PRO A 15 -5.64 -8.72 -14.94
N GLY A 16 -6.32 -7.97 -14.07
CA GLY A 16 -7.58 -7.32 -14.38
C GLY A 16 -7.41 -6.18 -15.41
N PRO A 17 -8.52 -5.54 -15.83
CA PRO A 17 -8.51 -4.56 -16.92
C PRO A 17 -7.63 -3.33 -16.66
N ASN A 18 -7.55 -2.87 -15.41
CA ASN A 18 -6.69 -1.75 -15.04
C ASN A 18 -5.33 -2.19 -14.51
N ASN A 19 -5.16 -3.50 -14.24
CA ASN A 19 -4.03 -4.06 -13.51
C ASN A 19 -3.78 -3.21 -12.24
N ALA A 20 -4.81 -3.05 -11.42
CA ALA A 20 -4.81 -2.19 -10.25
C ALA A 20 -5.74 -2.73 -9.16
N ILE A 21 -5.57 -2.28 -7.91
CA ILE A 21 -6.40 -2.71 -6.77
C ILE A 21 -7.90 -2.43 -7.00
N THR A 22 -8.21 -1.41 -7.81
CA THR A 22 -9.56 -1.01 -8.23
C THR A 22 -10.23 -2.01 -9.19
N ASP A 23 -9.52 -3.01 -9.69
CA ASP A 23 -10.13 -4.15 -10.39
C ASP A 23 -10.95 -5.03 -9.44
N VAL A 24 -10.76 -4.91 -8.12
CA VAL A 24 -11.66 -5.50 -7.12
C VAL A 24 -12.94 -4.65 -7.07
N PRO A 25 -14.11 -5.22 -7.40
CA PRO A 25 -15.34 -4.45 -7.51
C PRO A 25 -15.69 -3.65 -6.25
N GLY A 26 -16.00 -2.37 -6.45
CA GLY A 26 -16.39 -1.44 -5.40
C GLY A 26 -15.23 -0.76 -4.67
N VAL A 27 -13.96 -1.15 -4.90
CA VAL A 27 -12.82 -0.43 -4.34
C VAL A 27 -12.62 0.91 -5.07
N GLU A 28 -12.44 1.98 -4.30
CA GLU A 28 -12.08 3.31 -4.80
C GLU A 28 -10.77 3.77 -4.17
N VAL A 29 -9.94 4.47 -4.95
CA VAL A 29 -8.67 5.06 -4.48
C VAL A 29 -8.60 6.52 -4.87
N GLY A 30 -8.12 7.36 -3.97
CA GLY A 30 -7.88 8.79 -4.20
C GLY A 30 -6.55 9.25 -3.62
N TYR A 31 -6.07 10.38 -4.11
CA TYR A 31 -4.76 10.92 -3.76
C TYR A 31 -4.84 12.41 -3.50
N THR A 32 -4.04 12.87 -2.55
CA THR A 32 -3.58 14.25 -2.50
C THR A 32 -2.06 14.23 -2.55
N THR A 33 -1.49 14.94 -3.52
CA THR A 33 -0.05 14.99 -3.81
C THR A 33 0.48 16.39 -3.55
N LEU A 34 1.46 16.53 -2.66
CA LEU A 34 2.05 17.81 -2.26
C LEU A 34 3.51 17.88 -2.71
N THR A 35 3.81 18.81 -3.61
CA THR A 35 5.15 18.97 -4.20
C THR A 35 5.72 20.38 -4.09
N SER A 36 4.97 21.34 -3.54
CA SER A 36 5.38 22.75 -3.42
C SER A 36 6.14 23.06 -2.14
N GLY A 37 7.12 23.97 -2.22
CA GLY A 37 7.96 24.32 -1.07
C GLY A 37 8.77 23.12 -0.58
N GLY A 38 8.89 22.99 0.75
CA GLY A 38 9.54 21.85 1.43
C GLY A 38 8.77 20.53 1.36
N ALA A 39 7.50 20.55 0.95
CA ALA A 39 6.67 19.36 0.92
C ALA A 39 7.01 18.48 -0.30
N LYS A 40 7.26 17.20 -0.03
CA LYS A 40 7.29 16.10 -1.01
C LYS A 40 6.55 14.91 -0.41
N THR A 41 5.25 15.07 -0.20
CA THR A 41 4.46 14.13 0.59
C THR A 41 3.01 14.13 0.14
N GLY A 42 2.13 13.46 0.88
CA GLY A 42 0.71 13.47 0.57
C GLY A 42 -0.07 12.40 1.33
N VAL A 43 -1.25 12.10 0.80
CA VAL A 43 -2.17 11.11 1.37
C VAL A 43 -2.73 10.26 0.24
N THR A 44 -2.69 8.94 0.42
CA THR A 44 -3.42 7.98 -0.41
C THR A 44 -4.60 7.46 0.40
N ALA A 45 -5.81 7.53 -0.15
CA ALA A 45 -7.02 7.01 0.47
C ALA A 45 -7.54 5.81 -0.32
N ILE A 46 -7.86 4.72 0.39
CA ILE A 46 -8.41 3.49 -0.16
C ILE A 46 -9.73 3.22 0.56
N LEU A 47 -10.84 3.20 -0.18
CA LEU A 47 -12.17 2.93 0.35
C LEU A 47 -12.57 1.51 -0.08
N PRO A 48 -12.57 0.52 0.84
CA PRO A 48 -12.81 -0.89 0.52
C PRO A 48 -14.11 -1.17 -0.23
N ARG A 49 -15.14 -0.34 -0.01
CA ARG A 49 -16.47 -0.46 -0.62
C ARG A 49 -16.93 0.86 -1.24
N GLY A 50 -15.99 1.73 -1.60
CA GLY A 50 -16.24 3.06 -2.13
C GLY A 50 -16.82 4.02 -1.09
N LYS A 51 -16.99 5.28 -1.48
CA LYS A 51 -17.50 6.34 -0.58
C LYS A 51 -18.82 5.97 0.06
N THR A 52 -19.77 5.41 -0.69
CA THR A 52 -21.10 5.05 -0.16
C THR A 52 -21.08 3.83 0.77
N GLY A 53 -19.99 3.06 0.77
CA GLY A 53 -19.83 1.85 1.58
C GLY A 53 -19.17 2.06 2.93
N VAL A 54 -18.80 3.29 3.31
CA VAL A 54 -18.20 3.59 4.62
C VAL A 54 -19.12 3.14 5.76
N GLY A 55 -18.58 2.34 6.68
CA GLY A 55 -19.31 1.69 7.76
C GLY A 55 -19.85 0.29 7.43
N LYS A 56 -19.80 -0.16 6.17
CA LYS A 56 -20.09 -1.56 5.79
C LYS A 56 -18.83 -2.40 5.94
N ALA A 57 -18.89 -3.43 6.78
CA ALA A 57 -17.76 -4.26 7.12
C ALA A 57 -17.19 -5.06 5.91
N CYS A 58 -15.89 -5.23 5.93
CA CYS A 58 -15.11 -6.21 5.20
C CYS A 58 -14.47 -7.14 6.23
N THR A 59 -14.30 -8.42 5.89
CA THR A 59 -13.33 -9.25 6.62
C THR A 59 -11.95 -8.71 6.30
N ALA A 60 -11.09 -8.66 7.31
CA ALA A 60 -9.75 -8.11 7.17
C ALA A 60 -8.77 -8.84 8.08
N ALA A 61 -7.48 -8.69 7.78
CA ALA A 61 -6.40 -9.15 8.64
C ALA A 61 -5.15 -8.31 8.40
N THR A 62 -4.26 -8.27 9.38
CA THR A 62 -2.93 -7.67 9.23
C THR A 62 -1.81 -8.70 9.38
N PHE A 63 -0.62 -8.37 8.88
CA PHE A 63 0.62 -9.06 9.20
C PHE A 63 1.78 -8.05 9.21
N SER A 64 2.54 -8.06 10.29
CA SER A 64 3.77 -7.27 10.44
C SER A 64 4.96 -8.18 10.22
N PHE A 65 5.64 -8.06 9.08
CA PHE A 65 6.88 -8.79 8.81
C PHE A 65 8.05 -8.18 9.57
N ASN A 66 8.14 -6.84 9.54
CA ASN A 66 9.02 -6.06 10.41
C ASN A 66 8.24 -4.82 10.90
N GLY A 67 8.15 -4.65 12.22
CA GLY A 67 7.30 -3.65 12.87
C GLY A 67 7.95 -2.29 13.08
N ASN A 68 9.02 -1.94 12.35
CA ASN A 68 9.65 -0.63 12.44
C ASN A 68 8.86 0.44 11.67
N GLY A 69 7.59 0.62 12.02
CA GLY A 69 6.63 1.51 11.39
C GLY A 69 5.26 1.44 12.05
N GLU A 70 4.28 2.19 11.53
CA GLU A 70 2.95 2.31 12.13
C GLU A 70 1.82 1.90 11.17
N LEU A 71 0.77 1.29 11.75
CA LEU A 71 -0.51 1.03 11.11
C LEU A 71 -1.61 1.09 12.17
N THR A 72 -2.26 2.25 12.30
CA THR A 72 -3.35 2.43 13.28
C THR A 72 -4.54 1.54 12.96
N GLY A 73 -5.44 1.35 13.92
CA GLY A 73 -6.65 0.53 13.75
C GLY A 73 -6.40 -0.98 13.66
N ARG A 74 -5.14 -1.43 13.50
CA ARG A 74 -4.76 -2.85 13.44
C ARG A 74 -5.26 -3.67 14.62
N SER A 75 -5.33 -3.10 15.82
CA SER A 75 -5.75 -3.84 17.01
C SER A 75 -7.16 -4.41 16.88
N MET A 76 -8.10 -3.69 16.25
CA MET A 76 -9.44 -4.23 15.98
C MET A 76 -9.47 -5.20 14.82
N ILE A 77 -8.62 -4.99 13.81
CA ILE A 77 -8.49 -5.95 12.71
C ILE A 77 -7.94 -7.28 13.25
N ASP A 78 -6.94 -7.23 14.14
CA ASP A 78 -6.32 -8.42 14.72
C ASP A 78 -7.27 -9.12 15.71
N GLU A 79 -8.09 -8.37 16.45
CA GLU A 79 -9.07 -8.90 17.41
C GLU A 79 -10.30 -9.50 16.73
N ALA A 80 -10.96 -8.73 15.85
CA ALA A 80 -12.28 -9.08 15.31
C ALA A 80 -12.25 -9.46 13.83
N GLY A 81 -11.16 -9.20 13.12
CA GLY A 81 -11.07 -9.45 11.68
C GLY A 81 -11.95 -8.53 10.84
N VAL A 82 -12.20 -7.30 11.30
CA VAL A 82 -13.15 -6.35 10.69
C VAL A 82 -12.46 -5.07 10.24
N LEU A 83 -12.76 -4.65 9.01
CA LEU A 83 -12.44 -3.33 8.47
C LEU A 83 -13.73 -2.67 7.95
N ALA A 84 -14.07 -1.48 8.45
CA ALA A 84 -15.28 -0.76 8.03
C ALA A 84 -15.05 0.71 7.63
N LEU A 85 -13.84 1.23 7.86
CA LEU A 85 -13.44 2.59 7.55
C LEU A 85 -12.42 2.59 6.38
N PRO A 86 -12.15 3.75 5.76
CA PRO A 86 -11.07 3.88 4.79
C PRO A 86 -9.71 3.46 5.36
N ILE A 87 -8.83 2.99 4.48
CA ILE A 87 -7.39 2.86 4.76
C ILE A 87 -6.70 4.09 4.18
N LEU A 88 -5.90 4.77 4.99
CA LEU A 88 -5.12 5.93 4.58
C LEU A 88 -3.62 5.60 4.66
N ILE A 89 -2.83 6.10 3.71
CA ILE A 89 -1.37 5.93 3.70
C ILE A 89 -0.71 7.30 3.51
N THR A 90 0.24 7.66 4.37
CA THR A 90 0.93 8.96 4.37
C THR A 90 2.39 8.84 4.84
N ASN A 91 3.01 9.93 5.28
CA ASN A 91 4.32 9.93 5.92
C ASN A 91 4.26 9.68 7.43
N SER A 92 5.38 9.25 8.01
CA SER A 92 5.49 8.84 9.42
C SER A 92 4.98 9.89 10.41
N HIS A 93 5.29 11.18 10.20
CA HIS A 93 4.95 12.23 11.14
C HIS A 93 3.55 12.80 10.94
N SER A 94 2.83 12.34 9.91
CA SER A 94 1.46 12.78 9.61
C SER A 94 0.39 11.75 9.99
N VAL A 95 0.75 10.57 10.50
CA VAL A 95 -0.21 9.52 10.90
C VAL A 95 -1.29 10.05 11.84
N GLY A 96 -0.91 10.79 12.89
CA GLY A 96 -1.86 11.33 13.86
C GLY A 96 -2.81 12.37 13.24
N ALA A 97 -2.29 13.26 12.39
CA ALA A 97 -3.10 14.27 11.71
C ALA A 97 -4.09 13.63 10.73
N VAL A 98 -3.64 12.64 9.96
CA VAL A 98 -4.45 11.90 8.99
C VAL A 98 -5.51 11.05 9.70
N HIS A 99 -5.18 10.42 10.82
CA HIS A 99 -6.13 9.69 11.65
C HIS A 99 -7.26 10.60 12.14
N ARG A 100 -6.90 11.75 12.72
CA ARG A 100 -7.89 12.71 13.21
C ARG A 100 -8.78 13.26 12.08
N ALA A 101 -8.19 13.56 10.93
CA ALA A 101 -8.94 14.03 9.77
C ALA A 101 -9.89 12.96 9.22
N CYS A 102 -9.52 11.67 9.27
CA CYS A 102 -10.43 10.58 8.93
C CYS A 102 -11.68 10.58 9.84
N ASP A 103 -11.49 10.71 11.15
CA ASP A 103 -12.62 10.78 12.09
C ASP A 103 -13.56 11.95 11.76
N LEU A 104 -12.98 13.13 11.45
CA LEU A 104 -13.74 14.32 11.07
C LEU A 104 -14.50 14.12 9.77
N TRP A 105 -13.86 13.52 8.76
CA TRP A 105 -14.50 13.25 7.48
C TRP A 105 -15.67 12.26 7.64
N VAL A 106 -15.48 11.19 8.41
CA VAL A 106 -16.54 10.20 8.66
C VAL A 106 -17.67 10.81 9.50
N ALA A 107 -17.38 11.63 10.50
CA ALA A 107 -18.40 12.34 11.27
C ALA A 107 -19.24 13.28 10.41
N LYS A 108 -18.63 13.96 9.45
CA LYS A 108 -19.31 14.87 8.53
C LYS A 108 -20.21 14.15 7.53
N HIS A 109 -19.75 13.03 6.94
CA HIS A 109 -20.45 12.37 5.83
C HIS A 109 -21.29 11.15 6.27
N PHE A 110 -20.95 10.52 7.40
CA PHE A 110 -21.57 9.30 7.92
C PHE A 110 -21.84 9.41 9.43
N PRO A 111 -22.67 10.37 9.87
CA PRO A 111 -22.90 10.63 11.31
C PRO A 111 -23.45 9.42 12.07
N LYS A 112 -24.14 8.48 11.41
CA LYS A 112 -24.58 7.22 12.03
C LYS A 112 -23.42 6.26 12.33
N VAL A 113 -22.39 6.24 11.49
CA VAL A 113 -21.17 5.46 11.72
C VAL A 113 -20.37 6.12 12.85
N ALA A 114 -20.22 7.44 12.80
CA ALA A 114 -19.52 8.22 13.81
C ALA A 114 -20.26 8.37 15.15
N ALA A 115 -21.50 7.88 15.27
CA ALA A 115 -22.20 7.78 16.54
C ALA A 115 -21.59 6.71 17.47
N GLN A 116 -20.78 5.80 16.92
CA GLN A 116 -19.98 4.83 17.64
C GLN A 116 -18.50 5.25 17.63
N TRP A 117 -17.66 4.60 18.44
CA TRP A 117 -16.21 4.83 18.35
C TRP A 117 -15.68 4.38 16.99
N MET A 118 -14.79 5.18 16.43
CA MET A 118 -14.12 4.93 15.17
C MET A 118 -12.66 4.63 15.43
N LEU A 119 -12.10 3.70 14.64
CA LEU A 119 -10.69 3.32 14.72
C LEU A 119 -10.11 3.35 13.30
N PRO A 120 -9.85 4.55 12.75
CA PRO A 120 -9.22 4.74 11.45
C PRO A 120 -7.96 3.90 11.26
N VAL A 121 -7.76 3.44 10.02
CA VAL A 121 -6.58 2.67 9.62
C VAL A 121 -5.66 3.58 8.83
N VAL A 122 -4.53 3.95 9.43
CA VAL A 122 -3.55 4.85 8.84
C VAL A 122 -2.18 4.20 8.91
N GLY A 123 -1.63 3.88 7.73
CA GLY A 123 -0.28 3.36 7.57
C GLY A 123 0.69 4.44 7.11
N GLU A 124 1.99 4.20 7.26
CA GLU A 124 3.01 5.15 6.87
C GLU A 124 4.27 4.54 6.28
N THR A 125 5.01 5.36 5.54
CA THR A 125 6.43 5.16 5.32
C THR A 125 7.17 6.49 5.45
N TRP A 126 8.50 6.47 5.67
CA TRP A 126 9.28 7.68 5.97
C TRP A 126 9.84 8.40 4.73
N ASP A 127 9.38 9.62 4.41
CA ASP A 127 9.84 10.43 3.25
C ASP A 127 10.89 11.51 3.59
N GLY A 128 11.47 11.50 4.79
CA GLY A 128 12.29 12.62 5.27
C GLY A 128 13.60 12.88 4.51
N TYR A 129 14.01 12.02 3.56
CA TYR A 129 15.09 12.34 2.63
C TYR A 129 14.69 13.45 1.65
N LEU A 130 13.49 13.37 1.07
CA LEU A 130 13.02 14.35 0.08
C LEU A 130 12.07 15.40 0.68
N ASN A 131 11.36 15.05 1.74
CA ASN A 131 10.33 15.87 2.36
C ASN A 131 10.85 16.55 3.64
N GLU A 132 10.41 17.78 3.88
CA GLU A 132 10.48 18.42 5.22
C GLU A 132 9.46 17.75 6.16
N ILE A 133 9.76 16.52 6.59
CA ILE A 133 8.80 15.66 7.31
C ILE A 133 8.31 16.26 8.64
N ASN A 134 9.09 17.18 9.23
CA ASN A 134 8.72 17.92 10.45
C ASN A 134 7.95 19.24 10.18
N GLY A 135 7.71 19.59 8.92
CA GLY A 135 7.14 20.88 8.50
C GLY A 135 5.61 21.00 8.56
N ASP A 136 4.92 20.00 9.12
CA ASP A 136 3.45 19.97 9.29
C ASP A 136 2.70 20.33 7.98
N HIS A 137 3.01 19.62 6.90
CA HIS A 137 2.47 19.90 5.56
C HIS A 137 1.15 19.19 5.24
N VAL A 138 0.89 18.03 5.85
CA VAL A 138 -0.36 17.28 5.61
C VAL A 138 -1.45 17.84 6.52
N LYS A 139 -2.51 18.38 5.91
CA LYS A 139 -3.63 19.05 6.58
C LYS A 139 -4.92 18.26 6.40
N GLU A 140 -5.93 18.61 7.21
CA GLU A 140 -7.26 18.02 7.13
C GLU A 140 -7.84 18.06 5.71
N ASP A 141 -7.77 19.21 5.05
CA ASP A 141 -8.28 19.38 3.68
C ASP A 141 -7.62 18.41 2.69
N HIS A 142 -6.32 18.12 2.85
CA HIS A 142 -5.61 17.16 2.00
C HIS A 142 -6.17 15.73 2.16
N VAL A 143 -6.58 15.36 3.38
CA VAL A 143 -7.19 14.06 3.65
C VAL A 143 -8.61 14.01 3.10
N PHE A 144 -9.37 15.10 3.25
CA PHE A 144 -10.71 15.23 2.71
C PHE A 144 -10.70 15.15 1.19
N ASP A 145 -9.77 15.82 0.52
CA ASP A 145 -9.62 15.80 -0.92
C ASP A 145 -9.32 14.39 -1.43
N ALA A 146 -8.38 13.66 -0.80
CA ALA A 146 -8.06 12.28 -1.15
C ALA A 146 -9.29 11.37 -0.99
N LEU A 147 -10.07 11.52 0.09
CA LEU A 147 -11.29 10.74 0.34
C LEU A 147 -12.43 11.10 -0.63
N ASN A 148 -12.63 12.37 -0.94
CA ASN A 148 -13.72 12.86 -1.78
C ASN A 148 -13.50 12.53 -3.26
N THR A 149 -12.27 12.64 -3.72
CA THR A 149 -11.88 12.39 -5.12
C THR A 149 -11.64 10.91 -5.44
N ALA A 150 -11.63 10.04 -4.42
CA ALA A 150 -11.42 8.62 -4.59
C ALA A 150 -12.39 8.01 -5.62
N SER A 151 -11.86 7.21 -6.54
CA SER A 151 -12.64 6.61 -7.63
C SER A 151 -12.10 5.24 -8.02
N SER A 152 -12.90 4.49 -8.76
CA SER A 152 -12.47 3.22 -9.39
C SER A 152 -11.82 3.50 -10.76
N GLY A 153 -11.35 2.45 -11.44
CA GLY A 153 -10.66 2.56 -12.73
C GLY A 153 -9.13 2.66 -12.61
N PRO A 154 -8.43 3.15 -13.64
CA PRO A 154 -6.98 3.21 -13.67
C PRO A 154 -6.43 4.20 -12.64
N LEU A 155 -5.27 3.87 -12.06
CA LEU A 155 -4.62 4.67 -11.01
C LEU A 155 -3.31 5.27 -11.49
N GLN A 156 -2.98 6.45 -10.96
CA GLN A 156 -1.64 7.01 -11.08
C GLN A 156 -0.68 6.25 -10.14
N GLU A 157 0.58 6.13 -10.56
CA GLU A 157 1.64 5.41 -9.85
C GLU A 157 2.91 6.29 -9.80
N GLY A 158 3.90 5.89 -8.99
CA GLY A 158 5.12 6.66 -8.77
C GLY A 158 4.91 7.78 -7.74
N ASN A 159 5.17 9.02 -8.15
CA ASN A 159 5.32 10.18 -7.28
C ASN A 159 3.96 10.81 -6.87
N VAL A 160 3.02 10.02 -6.35
CA VAL A 160 1.66 10.47 -6.01
C VAL A 160 1.22 10.06 -4.61
N GLY A 161 0.27 10.80 -4.04
CA GLY A 161 -0.33 10.51 -2.74
C GLY A 161 0.70 10.47 -1.62
N GLY A 162 0.56 9.51 -0.70
CA GLY A 162 1.58 9.25 0.32
C GLY A 162 2.93 8.81 -0.27
N GLY A 163 2.95 8.29 -1.50
CA GLY A 163 4.17 7.85 -2.19
C GLY A 163 5.07 8.97 -2.72
N THR A 164 4.63 10.23 -2.64
CA THR A 164 5.26 11.37 -3.31
C THR A 164 6.77 11.47 -3.03
N GLY A 165 7.21 11.47 -1.77
CA GLY A 165 8.62 11.62 -1.38
C GLY A 165 9.37 10.31 -1.14
N MET A 166 8.80 9.17 -1.53
CA MET A 166 9.35 7.85 -1.20
C MET A 166 10.46 7.41 -2.15
N ASN A 167 11.34 6.54 -1.64
CA ASN A 167 12.53 6.00 -2.31
C ASN A 167 12.57 4.47 -2.20
N CYS A 168 12.74 3.75 -3.30
CA CYS A 168 12.77 2.29 -3.29
C CYS A 168 14.05 1.79 -3.98
N TYR A 169 14.80 0.92 -3.29
CA TYR A 169 16.12 0.46 -3.71
C TYR A 169 17.08 1.60 -4.08
N SER A 170 16.98 2.70 -3.33
CA SER A 170 17.70 3.95 -3.58
C SER A 170 17.48 4.59 -4.97
N PHE A 171 16.47 4.14 -5.72
CA PHE A 171 15.85 4.91 -6.78
C PHE A 171 14.66 5.69 -6.21
N LYS A 172 14.05 6.53 -7.02
CA LYS A 172 12.73 7.06 -6.70
C LYS A 172 11.72 5.90 -6.58
N GLY A 173 10.97 5.89 -5.48
CA GLY A 173 9.89 4.94 -5.21
C GLY A 173 8.53 5.64 -5.25
N GLY A 174 7.56 5.12 -4.49
CA GLY A 174 6.24 5.73 -4.36
C GLY A 174 5.10 4.74 -4.41
N SER A 175 3.96 5.16 -4.96
CA SER A 175 2.76 4.33 -5.03
C SER A 175 2.81 3.38 -6.23
N GLY A 176 2.45 2.12 -6.00
CA GLY A 176 2.34 1.13 -7.07
C GLY A 176 1.13 0.24 -6.88
N THR A 177 0.59 -0.29 -7.97
CA THR A 177 -0.57 -1.16 -7.93
C THR A 177 -0.50 -2.25 -9.00
N SER A 178 -1.25 -3.33 -8.78
CA SER A 178 -1.41 -4.43 -9.72
C SER A 178 -2.65 -5.26 -9.35
N SER A 179 -3.05 -6.17 -10.22
CA SER A 179 -4.10 -7.15 -9.91
C SER A 179 -3.89 -8.48 -10.61
N ARG A 180 -4.60 -9.52 -10.16
CA ARG A 180 -4.66 -10.84 -10.79
C ARG A 180 -6.09 -11.37 -10.75
N ASN A 181 -6.52 -11.94 -11.87
CA ASN A 181 -7.74 -12.73 -11.93
C ASN A 181 -7.45 -14.15 -11.43
N VAL A 182 -8.33 -14.67 -10.57
CA VAL A 182 -8.22 -15.99 -9.95
C VAL A 182 -9.47 -16.80 -10.30
N GLN A 183 -9.30 -17.86 -11.09
CA GLN A 183 -10.38 -18.75 -11.46
C GLN A 183 -10.70 -19.73 -10.32
N PHE A 184 -11.98 -19.83 -9.93
CA PHE A 184 -12.48 -20.79 -8.95
C PHE A 184 -13.77 -21.46 -9.47
N GLY A 185 -13.63 -22.68 -10.01
CA GLY A 185 -14.75 -23.37 -10.66
C GLY A 185 -15.28 -22.56 -11.84
N THR A 186 -16.54 -22.17 -11.82
CA THR A 186 -17.16 -21.27 -12.82
C THR A 186 -17.08 -19.80 -12.45
N LYS A 187 -16.62 -19.45 -11.24
CA LYS A 187 -16.46 -18.07 -10.79
C LYS A 187 -15.06 -17.58 -11.09
N SER A 188 -14.93 -16.28 -11.36
CA SER A 188 -13.65 -15.59 -11.33
C SER A 188 -13.68 -14.60 -10.18
N TYR A 189 -12.59 -14.55 -9.44
CA TYR A 189 -12.32 -13.56 -8.40
C TYR A 189 -11.15 -12.68 -8.84
N THR A 190 -10.96 -11.58 -8.14
CA THR A 190 -9.83 -10.67 -8.32
C THR A 190 -9.03 -10.59 -7.02
N VAL A 191 -7.71 -10.59 -7.13
CA VAL A 191 -6.79 -10.14 -6.07
C VAL A 191 -6.12 -8.86 -6.56
N GLY A 192 -6.31 -7.77 -5.84
CA GLY A 192 -5.70 -6.47 -6.10
C GLY A 192 -4.65 -6.13 -5.06
N CYS A 193 -3.63 -5.38 -5.45
CA CYS A 193 -2.59 -4.86 -4.56
C CYS A 193 -2.38 -3.37 -4.81
N LEU A 194 -2.27 -2.58 -3.74
CA LEU A 194 -1.73 -1.23 -3.75
C LEU A 194 -0.70 -1.12 -2.65
N LEU A 195 0.44 -0.52 -2.95
CA LEU A 195 1.53 -0.36 -2.01
C LEU A 195 2.16 1.03 -2.05
N GLN A 196 2.84 1.39 -0.97
CA GLN A 196 3.71 2.55 -0.87
C GLN A 196 5.15 2.05 -0.65
N ALA A 197 5.95 2.02 -1.72
CA ALA A 197 7.30 1.46 -1.73
C ALA A 197 8.33 2.50 -1.28
N ASN A 198 8.93 2.28 -0.11
CA ASN A 198 9.99 3.11 0.45
C ASN A 198 11.12 2.26 1.08
N PHE A 199 11.54 1.15 0.47
CA PHE A 199 12.40 0.15 1.12
C PHE A 199 13.53 -0.34 0.21
N GLY A 200 14.46 -1.12 0.77
CA GLY A 200 15.44 -1.92 0.03
C GLY A 200 16.71 -1.15 -0.37
N ARG A 201 17.80 -1.90 -0.58
CA ARG A 201 19.12 -1.35 -0.96
C ARG A 201 19.34 -1.41 -2.46
N ARG A 202 20.03 -0.43 -3.06
CA ARG A 202 20.33 -0.44 -4.50
C ARG A 202 20.86 -1.80 -4.98
N ASN A 203 21.82 -2.39 -4.28
CA ASN A 203 22.44 -3.66 -4.69
C ASN A 203 21.52 -4.90 -4.59
N GLU A 204 20.40 -4.81 -3.88
CA GLU A 204 19.41 -5.90 -3.77
C GLU A 204 18.50 -5.96 -4.98
N PHE A 205 18.28 -4.84 -5.66
CA PHE A 205 17.20 -4.69 -6.63
C PHE A 205 17.32 -5.66 -7.81
N LYS A 206 16.23 -6.40 -8.02
CA LYS A 206 16.06 -7.36 -9.10
C LYS A 206 14.78 -7.06 -9.88
N VAL A 207 14.84 -7.33 -11.17
CA VAL A 207 13.67 -7.34 -12.07
C VAL A 207 13.61 -8.71 -12.73
N ALA A 208 12.53 -9.47 -12.49
CA ALA A 208 12.36 -10.85 -12.99
C ALA A 208 13.66 -11.70 -12.82
N GLY A 209 14.27 -11.61 -11.63
CA GLY A 209 15.51 -12.31 -11.28
C GLY A 209 16.83 -11.68 -11.75
N ARG A 210 16.82 -10.69 -12.65
CA ARG A 210 18.03 -9.99 -13.12
C ARG A 210 18.46 -8.90 -12.13
N PRO A 211 19.74 -8.85 -11.69
CA PRO A 211 20.21 -7.93 -10.64
C PRO A 211 20.49 -6.52 -11.17
N LEU A 212 19.46 -5.79 -11.59
CA LEU A 212 19.61 -4.49 -12.25
C LEU A 212 20.06 -3.36 -11.32
N GLY A 213 19.92 -3.51 -10.01
CA GLY A 213 20.31 -2.46 -9.07
C GLY A 213 21.81 -2.24 -8.96
N LYS A 214 22.57 -3.34 -8.82
CA LYS A 214 24.03 -3.32 -8.63
C LYS A 214 24.77 -2.69 -9.81
N ASP A 215 24.30 -2.98 -11.02
CA ASP A 215 24.97 -2.59 -12.26
C ASP A 215 24.42 -1.28 -12.86
N SER A 216 23.44 -0.66 -12.19
CA SER A 216 22.83 0.59 -12.65
C SER A 216 23.79 1.76 -12.60
N LYS A 217 23.76 2.60 -13.63
CA LYS A 217 24.55 3.84 -13.72
C LYS A 217 23.81 5.06 -13.19
N ALA A 218 22.55 4.89 -12.76
CA ALA A 218 21.78 5.99 -12.19
C ALA A 218 22.46 6.52 -10.92
N PRO A 219 22.59 7.85 -10.75
CA PRO A 219 23.17 8.42 -9.54
C PRO A 219 22.42 7.97 -8.28
N ASN A 220 23.16 7.88 -7.16
CA ASN A 220 22.62 7.51 -5.86
C ASN A 220 23.19 8.42 -4.74
N PRO A 221 22.88 9.72 -4.73
CA PRO A 221 23.37 10.63 -3.69
C PRO A 221 22.87 10.24 -2.30
N MET A 222 21.67 9.65 -2.18
CA MET A 222 21.10 9.16 -0.93
C MET A 222 21.99 8.11 -0.22
N GLY A 223 22.60 7.20 -0.98
CA GLY A 223 23.51 6.18 -0.43
C GLY A 223 24.98 6.61 -0.37
N THR A 224 25.39 7.56 -1.22
CA THR A 224 26.82 7.91 -1.42
C THR A 224 27.28 9.18 -0.72
N THR A 225 26.36 10.05 -0.29
CA THR A 225 26.67 11.24 0.52
C THR A 225 26.44 10.99 2.01
N ASP A 226 26.99 11.86 2.86
CA ASP A 226 26.83 11.91 4.32
C ASP A 226 25.65 12.80 4.76
N TRP A 227 24.57 12.87 3.96
CA TRP A 227 23.48 13.83 4.18
C TRP A 227 22.85 13.73 5.56
N PHE A 228 22.59 12.51 6.04
CA PHE A 228 21.92 12.29 7.31
C PHE A 228 22.85 12.56 8.47
N GLU A 229 24.13 12.19 8.37
CA GLU A 229 25.14 12.41 9.40
C GLU A 229 25.36 13.91 9.65
N ARG A 230 25.27 14.73 8.60
CA ARG A 230 25.33 16.20 8.71
C ARG A 230 24.10 16.78 9.42
N GLU A 231 22.92 16.22 9.19
CA GLU A 231 21.67 16.68 9.81
C GLU A 231 21.50 16.20 11.24
N ALA A 232 21.99 14.99 11.53
CA ALA A 232 21.79 14.30 12.79
C ALA A 232 22.95 14.54 13.79
N GLU A 233 23.77 15.58 13.55
CA GLU A 233 24.85 16.06 14.41
C GLU A 233 25.73 14.96 15.04
N GLY A 234 26.21 14.02 14.21
CA GLY A 234 27.11 12.96 14.65
C GLY A 234 26.45 11.63 15.04
N LEU A 235 25.14 11.48 14.81
CA LEU A 235 24.49 10.16 14.79
C LEU A 235 25.03 9.29 13.62
N PRO A 236 24.99 7.95 13.76
CA PRO A 236 25.50 7.04 12.73
C PRO A 236 24.75 7.15 11.41
N LYS A 237 25.44 6.82 10.31
CA LYS A 237 24.89 6.71 8.96
C LYS A 237 23.58 5.92 8.95
N VAL A 238 22.56 6.42 8.25
CA VAL A 238 21.35 5.63 7.97
C VAL A 238 21.76 4.38 7.20
N PRO A 239 21.51 3.17 7.73
CA PRO A 239 21.81 1.96 6.98
C PRO A 239 21.04 1.97 5.66
N GLU A 240 21.70 1.64 4.55
CA GLU A 240 21.00 1.53 3.27
C GLU A 240 19.81 0.57 3.39
N GLY A 241 18.72 0.88 2.70
CA GLY A 241 17.49 0.09 2.75
C GLY A 241 16.68 0.28 4.03
N SER A 242 17.06 1.20 4.93
CA SER A 242 16.12 1.77 5.90
C SER A 242 14.97 2.46 5.16
N GLY A 243 13.78 2.43 5.74
CA GLY A 243 12.57 2.95 5.13
C GLY A 243 11.37 2.09 5.55
N SER A 244 10.40 1.86 4.67
CA SER A 244 9.21 1.05 4.97
C SER A 244 8.47 0.63 3.71
N ILE A 245 7.53 -0.30 3.84
CA ILE A 245 6.48 -0.54 2.86
C ILE A 245 5.15 -0.87 3.54
N ILE A 246 4.11 -0.15 3.15
CA ILE A 246 2.72 -0.53 3.42
C ILE A 246 2.16 -1.23 2.19
N VAL A 247 1.59 -2.43 2.38
CA VAL A 247 0.90 -3.17 1.31
C VAL A 247 -0.55 -3.40 1.70
N VAL A 248 -1.45 -3.05 0.80
CA VAL A 248 -2.89 -3.29 0.89
C VAL A 248 -3.29 -4.31 -0.16
N ILE A 249 -3.81 -5.44 0.29
CA ILE A 249 -4.37 -6.49 -0.56
C ILE A 249 -5.90 -6.44 -0.49
N ALA A 250 -6.55 -6.44 -1.65
CA ALA A 250 -8.00 -6.53 -1.75
C ALA A 250 -8.40 -7.78 -2.53
N THR A 251 -9.55 -8.38 -2.21
CA THR A 251 -10.16 -9.41 -3.04
C THR A 251 -11.67 -9.40 -2.91
N ASP A 252 -12.38 -9.85 -3.94
CA ASP A 252 -13.83 -10.09 -3.89
C ASP A 252 -14.16 -11.56 -3.55
N ALA A 253 -13.14 -12.41 -3.33
CA ALA A 253 -13.32 -13.77 -2.87
C ALA A 253 -13.80 -13.81 -1.41
N PRO A 254 -14.77 -14.67 -1.07
CA PRO A 254 -15.26 -14.78 0.29
C PRO A 254 -14.21 -15.49 1.16
N LEU A 255 -13.41 -14.71 1.88
CA LEU A 255 -12.32 -15.19 2.72
C LEU A 255 -12.53 -14.79 4.18
N LEU A 256 -12.22 -15.72 5.09
CA LEU A 256 -12.22 -15.50 6.53
C LEU A 256 -10.99 -14.67 6.97
N PRO A 257 -11.03 -13.98 8.12
CA PRO A 257 -9.88 -13.23 8.63
C PRO A 257 -8.58 -14.05 8.69
N GLY A 258 -8.63 -15.30 9.16
CA GLY A 258 -7.45 -16.18 9.19
C GLY A 258 -6.87 -16.49 7.79
N GLN A 259 -7.71 -16.54 6.76
CA GLN A 259 -7.29 -16.74 5.36
C GLN A 259 -6.67 -15.47 4.79
N LEU A 260 -7.24 -14.30 5.09
CA LEU A 260 -6.66 -13.00 4.73
C LEU A 260 -5.32 -12.79 5.42
N GLN A 261 -5.15 -13.21 6.68
CA GLN A 261 -3.85 -13.18 7.35
C GLN A 261 -2.84 -14.09 6.64
N ALA A 262 -3.30 -15.24 6.14
CA ALA A 262 -2.47 -16.12 5.33
C ALA A 262 -2.08 -15.48 3.98
N LEU A 263 -2.96 -14.69 3.36
CA LEU A 263 -2.61 -13.86 2.20
C LEU A 263 -1.52 -12.83 2.56
N CYS A 264 -1.67 -12.10 3.67
CA CYS A 264 -0.65 -11.13 4.10
C CYS A 264 0.73 -11.78 4.30
N ARG A 265 0.79 -13.03 4.79
CA ARG A 265 2.05 -13.80 4.90
C ARG A 265 2.69 -14.16 3.56
N ARG A 266 2.05 -13.90 2.41
CA ARG A 266 2.61 -14.07 1.07
C ARG A 266 3.24 -12.80 0.53
N VAL A 267 2.90 -11.64 1.08
CA VAL A 267 3.47 -10.35 0.67
C VAL A 267 5.01 -10.37 0.71
N PRO A 268 5.68 -10.87 1.76
CA PRO A 268 7.14 -10.93 1.78
C PRO A 268 7.75 -11.75 0.63
N LEU A 269 7.05 -12.77 0.12
CA LEU A 269 7.54 -13.56 -1.02
C LEU A 269 7.54 -12.74 -2.31
N GLY A 270 6.56 -11.87 -2.53
CA GLY A 270 6.55 -10.93 -3.65
C GLY A 270 7.63 -9.87 -3.53
N LEU A 271 7.82 -9.30 -2.34
CA LEU A 271 8.90 -8.34 -2.07
C LEU A 271 10.29 -8.96 -2.27
N ALA A 272 10.47 -10.22 -1.86
CA ALA A 272 11.73 -10.93 -2.04
C ALA A 272 12.08 -11.16 -3.52
N ARG A 273 11.09 -11.24 -4.43
CA ARG A 273 11.32 -11.36 -5.87
C ARG A 273 11.94 -10.09 -6.49
N THR A 274 11.64 -8.92 -5.93
CA THR A 274 12.33 -7.66 -6.28
C THR A 274 13.65 -7.47 -5.53
N GLY A 275 13.95 -8.37 -4.60
CA GLY A 275 15.30 -8.64 -4.10
C GLY A 275 15.58 -8.30 -2.64
N THR A 276 14.65 -7.64 -1.93
CA THR A 276 14.91 -7.25 -0.53
C THR A 276 14.99 -8.45 0.41
N SER A 277 15.76 -8.32 1.48
CA SER A 277 15.78 -9.28 2.60
C SER A 277 14.99 -8.84 3.82
N GLY A 278 14.29 -7.69 3.78
CA GLY A 278 13.59 -7.11 4.93
C GLY A 278 14.55 -6.49 5.94
N GLY A 279 15.03 -5.26 5.67
CA GLY A 279 15.97 -4.57 6.53
C GLY A 279 15.42 -4.33 7.94
N HIS A 280 16.29 -4.30 8.96
CA HIS A 280 15.86 -4.07 10.36
C HIS A 280 15.13 -2.72 10.55
N PHE A 281 15.59 -1.69 9.86
CA PHE A 281 14.99 -0.35 9.84
C PHE A 281 13.96 -0.19 8.70
N SER A 282 13.38 -1.29 8.22
CA SER A 282 12.29 -1.30 7.25
C SER A 282 10.97 -1.65 7.94
N GLY A 283 10.02 -0.73 8.01
CA GLY A 283 8.66 -1.00 8.47
C GLY A 283 7.85 -1.72 7.40
N ASP A 284 7.75 -3.05 7.47
CA ASP A 284 7.11 -3.89 6.46
C ASP A 284 5.78 -4.43 7.02
N ILE A 285 4.69 -3.69 6.80
CA ILE A 285 3.38 -3.92 7.44
C ILE A 285 2.29 -4.03 6.37
N PHE A 286 1.47 -5.07 6.46
CA PHE A 286 0.49 -5.40 5.43
C PHE A 286 -0.92 -5.55 5.99
N VAL A 287 -1.91 -5.17 5.19
CA VAL A 287 -3.32 -5.37 5.48
C VAL A 287 -3.99 -6.01 4.27
N ALA A 288 -4.85 -7.00 4.51
CA ALA A 288 -5.68 -7.61 3.48
C ALA A 288 -7.15 -7.50 3.86
N PHE A 289 -8.03 -7.27 2.89
CA PHE A 289 -9.47 -7.27 3.09
C PHE A 289 -10.22 -7.97 1.96
N SER A 290 -11.41 -8.50 2.28
CA SER A 290 -12.35 -9.02 1.30
C SER A 290 -13.60 -8.15 1.18
N THR A 291 -13.97 -7.81 -0.06
CA THR A 291 -15.20 -7.11 -0.42
C THR A 291 -16.38 -8.03 -0.67
N ALA A 292 -16.22 -9.35 -0.50
CA ALA A 292 -17.33 -10.29 -0.68
C ALA A 292 -18.56 -9.86 0.13
N GLU A 293 -19.76 -10.08 -0.40
CA GLU A 293 -20.99 -9.68 0.30
C GLU A 293 -21.16 -10.42 1.62
N SER A 294 -20.74 -11.69 1.70
CA SER A 294 -20.72 -12.47 2.95
C SER A 294 -19.79 -11.89 4.01
N ALA A 295 -18.81 -11.06 3.63
CA ALA A 295 -17.91 -10.38 4.56
C ALA A 295 -18.61 -9.26 5.34
N ALA A 296 -19.75 -8.75 4.86
CA ALA A 296 -20.53 -7.76 5.62
C ALA A 296 -21.16 -8.35 6.90
N SER A 297 -21.30 -9.67 6.97
CA SER A 297 -21.89 -10.39 8.11
C SER A 297 -20.97 -10.45 9.34
N ILE A 298 -19.68 -10.12 9.22
CA ILE A 298 -18.76 -10.03 10.38
C ILE A 298 -18.83 -8.66 11.09
N ALA A 299 -19.80 -7.81 10.74
CA ALA A 299 -19.86 -6.45 11.27
C ALA A 299 -19.95 -6.43 12.80
N SER A 300 -18.95 -5.80 13.43
CA SER A 300 -18.97 -5.48 14.86
C SER A 300 -19.80 -4.22 15.08
N LYS A 301 -21.05 -4.39 15.53
CA LYS A 301 -21.97 -3.28 15.86
C LYS A 301 -22.49 -3.43 17.27
N MET A 302 -22.77 -2.30 17.93
CA MET A 302 -23.49 -2.31 19.19
C MET A 302 -24.84 -3.03 19.04
N PRO A 303 -25.15 -4.03 19.88
CA PRO A 303 -26.41 -4.75 19.81
C PRO A 303 -27.57 -3.84 20.22
N TYR A 304 -28.70 -3.96 19.52
CA TYR A 304 -29.96 -3.31 19.90
C TYR A 304 -30.87 -4.30 20.62
N GLY A 305 -30.75 -4.33 21.95
CA GLY A 305 -31.55 -5.20 22.82
C GLY A 305 -30.93 -6.59 23.02
N PRO A 306 -31.70 -7.54 23.59
CA PRO A 306 -31.22 -8.90 23.85
C PRO A 306 -31.00 -9.69 22.56
N ALA A 307 -30.07 -10.64 22.60
CA ALA A 307 -29.77 -11.52 21.47
C ALA A 307 -30.98 -12.36 21.05
N LYS A 308 -31.15 -12.53 19.74
CA LYS A 308 -32.20 -13.33 19.10
C LYS A 308 -31.58 -14.36 18.18
N ASP A 309 -32.32 -15.43 17.89
CA ASP A 309 -31.87 -16.46 16.93
C ASP A 309 -31.58 -15.85 15.54
N GLU A 310 -32.30 -14.79 15.16
CA GLU A 310 -32.11 -14.02 13.93
C GLU A 310 -30.77 -13.26 13.86
N ASP A 311 -30.11 -13.02 15.00
CA ASP A 311 -28.81 -12.35 15.05
C ASP A 311 -27.66 -13.30 14.61
N ILE A 312 -27.90 -14.62 14.58
CA ILE A 312 -26.93 -15.62 14.12
C ILE A 312 -26.70 -15.45 12.62
N GLN A 313 -25.47 -15.10 12.24
CA GLN A 313 -25.08 -14.90 10.86
C GLN A 313 -24.50 -16.17 10.23
N THR A 314 -24.70 -16.33 8.92
CA THR A 314 -24.05 -17.37 8.11
C THR A 314 -23.07 -16.72 7.14
N ILE A 315 -21.85 -17.25 7.07
CA ILE A 315 -20.82 -16.81 6.13
C ILE A 315 -20.46 -17.94 5.17
N GLN A 316 -20.45 -17.63 3.88
CA GLN A 316 -19.81 -18.49 2.88
C GLN A 316 -18.33 -18.13 2.80
N PHE A 317 -17.47 -19.13 2.63
CA PHE A 317 -16.03 -18.94 2.49
C PHE A 317 -15.41 -19.97 1.54
N VAL A 318 -14.28 -19.61 0.92
CA VAL A 318 -13.46 -20.53 0.12
C VAL A 318 -12.84 -21.58 1.06
N PRO A 319 -12.98 -22.90 0.80
CA PRO A 319 -12.33 -23.91 1.63
C PRO A 319 -10.80 -23.78 1.62
N TRP A 320 -10.15 -24.02 2.77
CA TRP A 320 -8.69 -23.93 2.91
C TRP A 320 -7.89 -24.73 1.87
N GLY A 321 -8.40 -25.88 1.41
CA GLY A 321 -7.73 -26.69 0.39
C GLY A 321 -7.65 -26.03 -1.00
N HIS A 322 -8.31 -24.90 -1.21
CA HIS A 322 -8.32 -24.15 -2.47
C HIS A 322 -7.86 -22.69 -2.29
N ILE A 323 -6.92 -22.44 -1.38
CA ILE A 323 -6.41 -21.08 -1.14
C ILE A 323 -5.15 -20.75 -1.95
N ASP A 324 -4.43 -21.75 -2.45
CA ASP A 324 -3.09 -21.57 -3.04
C ASP A 324 -3.09 -20.67 -4.28
N MET A 325 -4.14 -20.69 -5.10
CA MET A 325 -4.26 -19.76 -6.24
C MET A 325 -4.35 -18.29 -5.79
N PHE A 326 -4.91 -18.02 -4.63
CA PHE A 326 -4.92 -16.66 -4.06
C PHE A 326 -3.55 -16.30 -3.50
N TYR A 327 -2.81 -17.25 -2.91
CA TYR A 327 -1.43 -17.02 -2.49
C TYR A 327 -0.54 -16.66 -3.66
N GLU A 328 -0.61 -17.43 -4.74
CA GLU A 328 0.14 -17.17 -5.97
C GLU A 328 -0.20 -15.78 -6.53
N ALA A 329 -1.48 -15.45 -6.62
CA ALA A 329 -1.94 -14.15 -7.07
C ALA A 329 -1.39 -13.00 -6.22
N VAL A 330 -1.35 -13.13 -4.89
CA VAL A 330 -0.75 -12.11 -4.00
C VAL A 330 0.74 -11.93 -4.30
N VAL A 331 1.50 -13.01 -4.45
CA VAL A 331 2.95 -12.93 -4.73
C VAL A 331 3.20 -12.20 -6.05
N GLN A 332 2.47 -12.57 -7.10
CA GLN A 332 2.57 -11.96 -8.42
C GLN A 332 2.14 -10.49 -8.41
N CYS A 333 1.05 -10.17 -7.71
CA CYS A 333 0.59 -8.78 -7.55
C CYS A 333 1.67 -7.93 -6.86
N VAL A 334 2.21 -8.38 -5.73
CA VAL A 334 3.17 -7.59 -4.95
C VAL A 334 4.46 -7.33 -5.74
N GLU A 335 5.01 -8.37 -6.39
CA GLU A 335 6.17 -8.22 -7.28
C GLU A 335 5.93 -7.16 -8.35
N GLU A 336 4.80 -7.26 -9.06
CA GLU A 336 4.47 -6.33 -10.14
C GLU A 336 4.19 -4.91 -9.63
N ALA A 337 3.52 -4.76 -8.50
CA ALA A 337 3.18 -3.45 -7.94
C ALA A 337 4.45 -2.67 -7.50
N VAL A 338 5.46 -3.35 -6.96
CA VAL A 338 6.76 -2.72 -6.65
C VAL A 338 7.43 -2.24 -7.93
N LEU A 339 7.46 -3.08 -8.97
CA LEU A 339 8.05 -2.72 -10.26
C LEU A 339 7.28 -1.57 -10.93
N ASN A 340 5.96 -1.56 -10.87
CA ASN A 340 5.15 -0.47 -11.40
C ASN A 340 5.41 0.84 -10.66
N ALA A 341 5.54 0.83 -9.33
CA ALA A 341 5.90 2.03 -8.56
C ALA A 341 7.23 2.63 -9.06
N MET A 342 8.26 1.79 -9.23
CA MET A 342 9.59 2.24 -9.66
C MET A 342 9.65 2.66 -11.12
N VAL A 343 8.89 2.00 -12.00
CA VAL A 343 8.82 2.33 -13.43
C VAL A 343 8.04 3.64 -13.64
N ALA A 344 6.97 3.86 -12.89
CA ALA A 344 6.16 5.09 -13.00
C ALA A 344 6.80 6.30 -12.29
N ALA A 345 7.73 6.08 -11.36
CA ALA A 345 8.41 7.14 -10.64
C ALA A 345 9.30 8.00 -11.57
N GLU A 346 9.37 9.29 -11.26
CA GLU A 346 10.18 10.29 -11.98
C GLU A 346 11.24 10.88 -11.06
N ASP A 347 12.31 11.42 -11.63
CA ASP A 347 13.34 12.15 -10.88
C ASP A 347 12.70 13.22 -10.00
N MET A 348 13.20 13.36 -8.76
CA MET A 348 12.70 14.33 -7.81
C MET A 348 13.85 15.01 -7.08
N GLU A 349 13.78 16.34 -7.05
CA GLU A 349 14.56 17.17 -6.13
C GLU A 349 13.67 17.55 -4.94
N GLY A 350 14.15 17.27 -3.73
CA GLY A 350 13.48 17.52 -2.47
C GLY A 350 14.11 18.68 -1.69
N ARG A 351 13.91 18.67 -0.37
CA ARG A 351 14.54 19.65 0.54
C ARG A 351 16.06 19.61 0.44
N ASP A 352 16.69 20.74 0.75
CA ASP A 352 18.15 20.89 0.83
C ASP A 352 18.93 20.40 -0.40
N GLY A 353 18.27 20.37 -1.57
CA GLY A 353 18.85 19.89 -2.83
C GLY A 353 19.05 18.38 -2.90
N HIS A 354 18.43 17.60 -2.01
CA HIS A 354 18.42 16.13 -2.10
C HIS A 354 17.74 15.66 -3.38
N LYS A 355 18.29 14.61 -4.00
CA LYS A 355 17.83 14.12 -5.30
C LYS A 355 17.64 12.62 -5.28
N SER A 356 16.53 12.18 -5.84
CA SER A 356 16.27 10.77 -6.10
C SER A 356 15.94 10.57 -7.56
N PHE A 357 16.66 9.64 -8.19
CA PHE A 357 16.57 9.38 -9.62
C PHE A 357 15.68 8.18 -9.88
N ALA A 358 14.85 8.29 -10.92
CA ALA A 358 14.00 7.21 -11.40
C ALA A 358 14.83 6.01 -11.88
N LEU A 359 14.19 4.84 -11.92
CA LEU A 359 14.77 3.65 -12.52
C LEU A 359 14.99 3.90 -14.03
N PRO A 360 16.22 3.77 -14.57
CA PRO A 360 16.46 4.01 -15.99
C PRO A 360 15.76 2.97 -16.85
N HIS A 361 14.71 3.36 -17.57
CA HIS A 361 13.96 2.43 -18.44
C HIS A 361 14.84 1.84 -19.55
N GLY A 362 15.90 2.55 -19.97
CA GLY A 362 16.88 2.04 -20.94
C GLY A 362 17.61 0.80 -20.43
N GLU A 363 18.08 0.81 -19.17
CA GLU A 363 18.75 -0.33 -18.55
C GLU A 363 17.80 -1.53 -18.41
N VAL A 364 16.53 -1.26 -18.08
CA VAL A 364 15.49 -2.29 -18.02
C VAL A 364 15.23 -2.90 -19.40
N ARG A 365 15.02 -2.07 -20.44
CA ARG A 365 14.76 -2.55 -21.79
C ARG A 365 15.95 -3.34 -22.33
N GLU A 366 17.18 -2.87 -22.15
CA GLU A 366 18.39 -3.59 -22.57
C GLU A 366 18.47 -4.99 -21.92
N ALA A 367 18.06 -5.11 -20.65
CA ALA A 367 18.03 -6.39 -19.96
C ALA A 367 16.98 -7.38 -20.51
N PHE A 368 15.93 -6.90 -21.18
CA PHE A 368 14.83 -7.75 -21.69
C PHE A 368 14.60 -7.65 -23.21
N CYS A 369 15.49 -6.97 -23.94
CA CYS A 369 15.57 -7.04 -25.39
C CYS A 369 16.10 -8.43 -25.77
N THR A 370 15.24 -9.27 -26.34
CA THR A 370 15.63 -10.52 -27.03
C THR A 370 15.67 -10.32 -28.53
#